data_AF-A0A8W8MNP8-F1
#
_entry.id   AF-A0A8W8MNP8-F1
#
_cell.length_a   1.000
_cell.length_b   1.000
_cell.length_c   1.000
_cell.angle_alpha   90.00
_cell.angle_beta   90.00
_cell.angle_gamma   90.00
#
_symmetry.space_group_name_H-M   'P 1'
#
loop_
_entity.id
_entity.type
_entity.pdbx_description
1 polymer ?
#
loop_
_entity_poly.entity_id
_entity_poly.type
_entity_poly.pdbx_seq_one_letter_code
_entity_poly.pdbx_strand_id
1 'polypeptide(L)'
;SDVPELTQKISQFIQDNPDMYTKILMYEPIELDGLKREITEAGIKCSMEKLMNYLDEKCITFTMKNRRKASPKKGRGRGRKKKAEVEAE
;
A
#
# COMPACT_ATOMS: atom_id res chain seq x y z
N SER A 1 9.19 28.18 10.28
CA SER A 1 7.91 27.66 9.77
C SER A 1 8.13 27.12 8.37
N ASP A 2 8.71 25.93 8.28
CA ASP A 2 9.30 25.36 7.05
C ASP A 2 8.35 24.41 6.31
N VAL A 3 7.08 24.41 6.71
CA VAL A 3 6.02 23.55 6.17
C VAL A 3 5.74 23.82 4.68
N PRO A 4 5.60 25.08 4.19
CA PRO A 4 5.27 25.30 2.78
C PRO A 4 6.40 24.91 1.83
N GLU A 5 7.67 25.02 2.25
CA GLU A 5 8.80 24.62 1.41
C GLU A 5 8.85 23.10 1.21
N LEU A 6 8.53 22.34 2.26
CA LEU A 6 8.51 20.88 2.19
C LEU A 6 7.40 20.36 1.26
N THR A 7 6.19 20.90 1.38
CA THR A 7 5.05 20.48 0.53
C THR A 7 5.29 20.83 -0.93
N GLN A 8 5.96 21.95 -1.21
CA GLN A 8 6.37 22.32 -2.56
C GLN A 8 7.41 21.33 -3.13
N LYS A 9 8.43 20.95 -2.35
CA LYS A 9 9.43 19.95 -2.78
C LYS A 9 8.79 18.59 -3.08
N ILE A 10 7.83 18.16 -2.25
CA ILE A 10 7.11 16.89 -2.50
C ILE A 10 6.25 17.01 -3.77
N SER A 11 5.58 18.14 -3.99
CA SER A 11 4.78 18.36 -5.19
C SER A 11 5.64 18.34 -6.46
N GLN A 12 6.81 18.99 -6.43
CA GLN A 12 7.75 18.97 -7.54
C GLN A 12 8.26 17.55 -7.80
N PHE A 13 8.65 16.82 -6.75
CA PHE A 13 9.07 15.42 -6.86
C PHE A 13 8.01 14.55 -7.53
N ILE A 14 6.73 14.70 -7.16
CA ILE A 14 5.64 13.95 -7.77
C ILE A 14 5.48 14.31 -9.26
N GLN A 15 5.54 15.60 -9.60
CA GLN A 15 5.39 16.07 -10.99
C GLN A 15 6.54 15.65 -11.89
N ASP A 16 7.76 15.59 -11.36
CA ASP A 16 8.95 15.13 -12.08
C ASP A 16 8.94 13.60 -12.31
N ASN A 17 8.07 12.86 -11.62
CA ASN A 17 7.89 11.42 -11.76
C ASN A 17 6.59 11.10 -12.52
N PRO A 18 6.60 11.01 -13.87
CA PRO A 18 5.38 10.90 -14.67
C PRO A 18 4.54 9.65 -14.36
N ASP A 19 5.19 8.53 -14.03
CA ASP A 19 4.49 7.29 -13.66
C ASP A 19 3.70 7.45 -12.35
N MET A 20 4.31 8.10 -11.36
CA MET A 20 3.65 8.38 -10.08
C MET A 20 2.54 9.41 -10.27
N TYR A 21 2.81 10.49 -11.01
CA TYR A 21 1.82 11.51 -11.30
C TYR A 21 0.59 10.93 -12.01
N THR A 22 0.79 10.05 -13.00
CA THR A 22 -0.30 9.38 -13.71
C THR A 22 -1.14 8.52 -12.77
N LYS A 23 -0.53 7.76 -11.86
CA LYS A 23 -1.25 6.98 -10.84
C LYS A 23 -2.14 7.85 -9.95
N ILE A 24 -1.65 9.01 -9.55
CA ILE A 24 -2.43 9.98 -8.76
C ILE A 24 -3.63 10.47 -9.57
N LEU A 25 -3.43 10.85 -10.83
CA LEU A 25 -4.52 11.29 -11.71
C LEU A 25 -5.55 10.19 -11.95
N MET A 26 -5.12 8.93 -11.95
CA MET A 26 -5.99 7.76 -12.05
C MET A 26 -6.62 7.35 -10.71
N TYR A 27 -6.39 8.10 -9.63
CA TYR A 27 -6.83 7.77 -8.27
C TYR A 27 -6.38 6.38 -7.81
N GLU A 28 -5.25 5.90 -8.31
CA GLU A 28 -4.66 4.65 -7.87
C GLU A 28 -4.05 4.82 -6.46
N PRO A 29 -4.27 3.86 -5.55
CA PRO A 29 -3.69 3.92 -4.23
C PRO A 29 -2.16 3.82 -4.28
N ILE A 30 -1.47 4.82 -3.74
CA ILE A 30 0.00 4.81 -3.61
C ILE A 30 0.41 4.17 -2.28
N GLU A 31 1.40 3.28 -2.29
CA GLU A 31 1.93 2.72 -1.06
C GLU A 31 2.78 3.74 -0.30
N LEU A 32 2.32 4.08 0.92
CA LEU A 32 2.90 5.17 1.71
C LEU A 32 4.38 4.95 2.06
N ASP A 33 4.75 3.74 2.47
CA ASP A 33 6.14 3.42 2.82
C ASP A 33 7.07 3.48 1.59
N GLY A 34 6.57 3.06 0.43
CA GLY A 34 7.30 3.13 -0.83
C GLY A 34 7.57 4.58 -1.23
N LEU A 35 6.51 5.38 -1.25
CA LEU A 35 6.59 6.82 -1.51
C LEU A 35 7.54 7.53 -0.54
N LYS A 36 7.46 7.21 0.76
CA LYS A 36 8.33 7.80 1.77
C LYS A 36 9.80 7.49 1.51
N ARG A 37 10.11 6.26 1.09
CA ARG A 37 11.48 5.85 0.74
C ARG A 37 11.98 6.60 -0.48
N GLU A 38 11.21 6.64 -1.56
CA GLU A 38 11.59 7.32 -2.81
C GLU A 38 11.84 8.82 -2.59
N ILE A 39 10.97 9.49 -1.83
CA ILE A 39 11.16 10.91 -1.45
C ILE A 39 12.45 11.10 -0.65
N THR A 40 12.78 10.16 0.25
CA THR A 40 13.99 10.23 1.08
C THR A 40 15.26 9.98 0.26
N GLU A 41 15.21 9.04 -0.69
CA GLU A 41 16.29 8.75 -1.64
C GLU A 41 16.55 9.94 -2.58
N ALA A 42 15.50 10.70 -2.93
CA ALA A 42 15.61 11.98 -3.64
C ALA A 42 16.14 13.14 -2.76
N GLY A 43 16.50 12.88 -1.50
CA GLY A 43 17.09 13.87 -0.59
C GLY A 43 16.07 14.73 0.18
N ILE A 44 14.77 14.46 0.05
CA ILE A 44 13.72 15.22 0.73
C ILE A 44 13.40 14.56 2.08
N LYS A 45 13.82 15.21 3.17
CA LYS A 45 13.56 14.73 4.53
C LYS A 45 12.20 15.21 5.04
N CYS A 46 11.21 14.32 5.06
CA CYS A 46 9.91 14.52 5.73
C CYS A 46 9.67 13.50 6.85
N SER A 47 8.83 13.82 7.83
CA SER A 47 8.27 12.82 8.75
C SER A 47 7.09 12.12 8.10
N MET A 48 6.71 10.93 8.60
CA MET A 48 5.55 10.21 8.08
C MET A 48 4.25 11.02 8.27
N GLU A 49 4.08 11.64 9.44
CA GLU A 49 2.94 12.51 9.75
C GLU A 49 2.80 13.66 8.74
N LYS A 50 3.90 14.36 8.44
CA LYS A 50 3.88 15.47 7.47
C LYS A 50 3.56 14.99 6.06
N LEU A 51 4.06 13.80 5.68
CA LEU A 51 3.74 13.22 4.37
C LEU A 51 2.24 12.89 4.29
N MET A 52 1.67 12.28 5.32
CA MET A 52 0.23 11.96 5.36
C MET A 52 -0.62 13.22 5.29
N ASN A 53 -0.31 14.23 6.10
CA ASN A 53 -1.04 15.50 6.07
C ASN A 53 -1.00 16.14 4.68
N TYR A 54 0.16 16.09 4.00
CA TYR A 54 0.28 16.57 2.62
C TYR A 54 -0.61 15.77 1.65
N LEU A 55 -0.61 14.44 1.75
CA LEU A 55 -1.43 13.60 0.88
C LEU A 55 -2.93 13.86 1.10
N ASP A 56 -3.34 14.04 2.36
CA ASP A 56 -4.71 14.38 2.74
C ASP A 56 -5.12 15.77 2.21
N GLU A 57 -4.26 16.79 2.38
CA GLU A 57 -4.48 18.14 1.84
C GLU A 57 -4.60 18.16 0.31
N LYS A 58 -3.94 17.22 -0.37
CA LYS A 58 -3.96 17.09 -1.84
C LYS A 58 -4.99 16.07 -2.34
N CYS A 59 -5.78 15.47 -1.45
CA CYS A 59 -6.76 14.43 -1.78
C CYS A 59 -6.14 13.23 -2.54
N ILE A 60 -4.91 12.86 -2.23
CA ILE A 60 -4.20 11.75 -2.88
C ILE A 60 -4.54 10.45 -2.15
N THR A 61 -4.99 9.43 -2.89
CA THR A 61 -5.31 8.13 -2.31
C THR A 61 -4.04 7.34 -2.00
N PHE A 62 -3.86 6.93 -0.74
CA PHE A 62 -2.72 6.11 -0.33
C PHE A 62 -3.15 4.88 0.47
N THR A 63 -2.27 3.88 0.47
CA THR A 63 -2.38 2.69 1.29
C THR A 63 -1.24 2.66 2.29
N MET A 64 -1.59 2.52 3.56
CA MET A 64 -0.68 2.03 4.57
C MET A 64 -0.71 0.52 4.46
N LYS A 65 0.39 -0.12 4.09
CA LYS A 65 0.46 -1.57 4.00
C LYS A 65 0.05 -2.19 5.34
N ASN A 66 -1.20 -2.61 5.46
CA ASN A 66 -1.54 -3.75 6.29
C ASN A 66 -1.49 -4.95 5.36
N ARG A 67 -0.28 -5.44 5.06
CA ARG A 67 -0.08 -6.82 4.61
C ARG A 67 -0.49 -7.72 5.78
N ARG A 68 -1.78 -7.75 6.11
CA ARG A 68 -2.40 -8.98 6.58
C ARG A 68 -2.18 -9.92 5.42
N LYS A 69 -1.03 -10.61 5.44
CA LYS A 69 -0.83 -11.84 4.70
C LYS A 69 -2.13 -12.58 4.92
N ALA A 70 -2.93 -12.76 3.86
CA ALA A 70 -4.03 -13.70 3.92
C ALA A 70 -3.34 -15.00 4.35
N SER A 71 -3.45 -15.36 5.63
CA SER A 71 -3.01 -16.64 6.10
C SER A 71 -3.74 -17.62 5.19
N PRO A 72 -3.04 -18.52 4.48
CA PRO A 72 -3.72 -19.45 3.62
C PRO A 72 -4.69 -20.22 4.53
N LYS A 73 -5.99 -19.98 4.38
CA LYS A 73 -7.01 -20.83 4.97
C LYS A 73 -6.66 -22.22 4.48
N LYS A 74 -6.13 -23.04 5.39
CA LYS A 74 -5.72 -24.42 5.15
C LYS A 74 -6.99 -25.24 4.89
N GLY A 75 -7.58 -25.04 3.72
CA GLY A 75 -8.54 -25.95 3.14
C GLY A 75 -7.79 -27.22 2.77
N ARG A 76 -7.62 -28.13 3.74
CA ARG A 76 -7.32 -29.53 3.45
C ARG A 76 -8.60 -30.33 3.53
N GLY A 77 -9.47 -30.09 2.56
CA GLY A 77 -10.25 -31.20 2.02
C GLY A 77 -9.27 -32.13 1.32
N ARG A 78 -9.07 -33.34 1.86
CA ARG A 78 -8.55 -34.52 1.17
C ARG A 78 -8.43 -35.69 2.15
N GLY A 79 -9.33 -36.67 2.03
CA GLY A 79 -9.28 -37.88 2.82
C GLY A 79 -10.43 -38.85 2.57
N ARG A 80 -10.71 -39.13 1.29
CA ARG A 80 -11.57 -40.24 0.86
C ARG A 80 -11.02 -41.54 1.48
N LYS A 81 -11.72 -42.14 2.45
CA LYS A 81 -11.59 -43.55 2.80
C LYS A 81 -12.94 -44.22 2.58
N LYS A 82 -13.04 -44.86 1.41
CA LYS A 82 -14.05 -45.87 1.09
C LYS A 82 -13.46 -47.22 1.51
N LYS A 83 -14.21 -48.05 2.25
CA LYS A 83 -14.22 -49.53 2.35
C LYS A 83 -15.17 -49.90 3.50
N ALA A 84 -16.39 -50.35 3.22
CA ALA A 84 -16.83 -51.74 2.92
C ALA A 84 -17.32 -52.43 4.21
N GLU A 85 -18.65 -52.54 4.40
CA GLU A 85 -19.45 -53.80 4.51
C GLU A 85 -19.41 -54.34 5.96
N VAL A 86 -20.53 -54.64 6.65
CA VAL A 86 -21.42 -55.80 6.45
C VAL A 86 -22.83 -55.53 7.02
N GLU A 87 -23.84 -56.07 6.33
CA GLU A 87 -25.27 -56.15 6.64
C GLU A 87 -25.63 -57.08 7.82
N ALA A 88 -26.90 -56.99 8.25
CA ALA A 88 -27.70 -57.95 9.03
C ALA A 88 -27.38 -58.05 10.53
N GLU A 89 -28.33 -58.07 11.47
CA GLU A 89 -29.79 -58.26 11.48
C GLU A 89 -30.37 -57.49 12.67
#